data_AF-A0A974Z4T7-F1
#
_entry.id   AF-A0A974Z4T7-F1
#
_cell.length_a   1.000
_cell.length_b   1.000
_cell.length_c   1.000
_cell.angle_alpha   90.00
_cell.angle_beta   90.00
_cell.angle_gamma   90.00
#
_symmetry.space_group_name_H-M   'P 1'
#
loop_
_entity.id
_entity.type
_entity.pdbx_description
1 polymer ?
#
loop_
_entity_poly.entity_id
_entity_poly.type
_entity_poly.pdbx_seq_one_letter_code
_entity_poly.pdbx_strand_id
1 'polypeptide(L)' 'MFTRVDVVLSPAAAVAPPRIDAVPGDFRQRVLPAISAQSLAGLPALVVPGGLDLAGLPVGVQLTAPPWREELLFETG' A
#
# COMPACT_ATOMS: atom_id res chain seq x y z
N MET A 1 14.26 11.86 -0.70
CA MET A 1 13.37 11.13 0.22
C MET A 1 14.14 10.03 0.93
N PHE A 2 14.56 8.98 0.20
CA PHE A 2 15.38 7.88 0.74
C PHE A 2 16.79 8.25 1.23
N THR A 3 17.19 9.52 1.14
CA THR A 3 18.38 10.05 1.82
C THR A 3 18.17 10.26 3.33
N ARG A 4 16.93 10.09 3.82
CA ARG A 4 16.56 10.32 5.23
C ARG A 4 15.82 9.15 5.89
N VAL A 5 15.32 8.19 5.10
CA VAL A 5 14.55 7.04 5.56
C VAL A 5 14.87 5.82 4.70
N ASP A 6 14.88 4.64 5.31
CA ASP A 6 15.15 3.39 4.60
C ASP A 6 13.88 2.77 3.97
N VAL A 7 12.74 2.94 4.64
CA VAL A 7 11.43 2.44 4.18
C VAL A 7 10.37 3.52 4.37
N VAL A 8 9.39 3.53 3.48
CA VAL A 8 8.24 4.44 3.52
C VAL A 8 6.99 3.62 3.70
N LEU A 9 6.24 3.94 4.75
CA LEU A 9 4.96 3.31 5.08
C LEU A 9 3.81 4.16 4.52
N SER A 10 2.91 3.53 3.77
CA SER A 10 1.67 4.14 3.30
C SER A 10 0.52 3.14 3.38
N PRO A 11 -0.76 3.56 3.39
CA PRO A 11 -1.87 2.63 3.19
C PRO A 11 -1.76 1.95 1.82
N ALA A 12 -2.15 0.67 1.72
CA ALA A 12 -2.26 -0.01 0.41
C ALA A 12 -3.56 0.38 -0.33
N ALA A 13 -4.57 0.79 0.43
CA ALA A 13 -5.78 1.44 -0.06
C ALA A 13 -6.24 2.46 0.98
N ALA A 14 -6.75 3.61 0.54
CA ALA A 14 -7.28 4.65 1.43
C ALA A 14 -8.74 4.42 1.85
N VAL A 15 -9.32 3.28 1.47
CA VAL A 15 -10.72 2.92 1.71
C VAL A 15 -10.84 1.43 2.00
N ALA A 16 -11.83 1.05 2.81
CA ALA A 16 -12.18 -0.34 3.06
C ALA A 16 -12.64 -1.04 1.76
N PRO A 17 -12.48 -2.38 1.66
CA PRO A 17 -12.99 -3.13 0.52
C PRO A 17 -14.53 -2.98 0.45
N PRO A 18 -15.08 -2.51 -0.69
CA PRO A 18 -16.53 -2.39 -0.84
C PRO A 18 -17.15 -3.77 -1.01
N ARG A 19 -18.44 -3.86 -0.72
CA ARG A 19 -19.22 -5.03 -1.12
C ARG A 19 -19.32 -5.10 -2.65
N ILE A 20 -19.38 -6.32 -3.18
CA ILE A 20 -19.47 -6.57 -4.63
C ILE A 20 -20.72 -5.92 -5.25
N ASP A 21 -21.83 -5.91 -4.52
CA ASP A 21 -23.11 -5.33 -4.95
C ASP A 21 -23.21 -3.81 -4.77
N ALA A 22 -22.17 -3.16 -4.21
CA ALA A 22 -22.19 -1.76 -3.85
C ALA A 22 -20.85 -1.06 -4.12
N VAL A 23 -20.17 -1.40 -5.22
CA VAL A 23 -18.89 -0.77 -5.61
C VAL A 23 -19.14 0.66 -6.07
N PRO A 24 -18.56 1.69 -5.41
CA PRO A 24 -18.67 3.07 -5.86
C PRO A 24 -18.04 3.27 -7.24
N GLY A 25 -18.66 4.08 -8.10
CA GLY A 25 -18.15 4.36 -9.46
C GLY A 25 -16.75 5.00 -9.48
N ASP A 26 -16.36 5.67 -8.39
CA ASP A 26 -15.06 6.32 -8.20
C ASP A 26 -14.06 5.45 -7.42
N PHE A 27 -14.40 4.19 -7.07
CA PHE A 27 -13.56 3.33 -6.24
C PHE A 27 -12.11 3.23 -6.73
N ARG A 28 -11.92 3.09 -8.05
CA ARG A 28 -10.59 3.05 -8.68
C ARG A 28 -9.77 4.31 -8.39
N GLN A 29 -10.40 5.48 -8.44
CA GLN A 29 -9.73 6.76 -8.21
C GLN A 29 -9.30 6.92 -6.74
N ARG A 30 -9.99 6.24 -5.82
CA ARG A 30 -9.66 6.22 -4.39
C ARG A 30 -8.51 5.26 -4.03
N VAL A 31 -8.32 4.20 -4.81
CA VAL A 31 -7.31 3.16 -4.53
C VAL A 31 -6.01 3.39 -5.31
N LEU A 32 -6.10 3.73 -6.60
CA LEU A 32 -4.91 3.83 -7.47
C LEU A 32 -3.80 4.76 -6.96
N PRO A 33 -4.09 5.94 -6.38
CA PRO A 33 -3.04 6.84 -5.90
C PRO A 33 -2.13 6.23 -4.83
N ALA A 34 -2.62 5.24 -4.07
CA ALA A 34 -1.86 4.59 -3.01
C ALA A 34 -0.75 3.67 -3.54
N ILE A 35 -0.87 3.18 -4.78
CA ILE A 35 0.02 2.17 -5.36
C ILE A 35 0.73 2.64 -6.64
N SER A 36 0.19 3.63 -7.34
CA SER A 36 0.69 4.00 -8.68
C SER A 36 2.05 4.68 -8.64
N ALA A 37 2.36 5.42 -7.57
CA ALA A 37 3.63 6.16 -7.48
C ALA A 37 4.84 5.21 -7.52
N GLN A 38 4.75 4.08 -6.83
CA GLN A 38 5.79 3.06 -6.78
C GLN A 38 5.99 2.41 -8.14
N SER A 39 4.90 2.00 -8.79
CA SER A 39 4.96 1.39 -10.13
C SER A 39 5.53 2.34 -11.18
N LEU A 40 5.14 3.61 -11.15
CA LEU A 40 5.64 4.62 -12.10
C LEU A 40 7.11 4.98 -11.85
N ALA A 41 7.56 4.98 -10.60
CA ALA A 41 8.93 5.28 -10.23
C ALA A 41 9.87 4.06 -10.30
N GLY A 42 9.35 2.87 -10.55
CA GLY A 42 10.12 1.62 -10.54
C GLY A 42 10.65 1.27 -9.14
N LEU A 43 9.96 1.69 -8.08
CA LEU A 43 10.35 1.42 -6.71
C LEU A 43 9.79 0.07 -6.24
N PRO A 44 10.59 -0.76 -5.55
CA PRO A 44 10.07 -1.98 -4.94
C PRO A 44 9.08 -1.62 -3.83
N ALA A 45 7.99 -2.38 -3.76
CA ALA A 45 6.97 -2.23 -2.74
C ALA A 45 6.38 -3.58 -2.31
N LEU A 46 6.05 -3.70 -1.03
CA LEU A 46 5.47 -4.89 -0.41
C LEU A 46 4.24 -4.49 0.40
N VAL A 47 3.11 -5.17 0.18
CA VAL A 47 1.90 -4.99 0.99
C VAL A 47 1.81 -6.10 2.03
N VAL A 48 1.66 -5.72 3.30
CA VAL A 48 1.54 -6.64 4.44
C VAL A 48 0.26 -6.35 5.24
N PRO A 49 -0.26 -7.32 6.03
CA PRO A 49 -1.42 -7.10 6.89
C PRO A 49 -1.13 -6.03 7.95
N GLY A 50 -1.96 -4.98 7.99
CA GLY A 50 -1.93 -3.93 9.01
C GLY A 50 -2.93 -4.13 10.15
N GLY A 51 -3.69 -5.22 10.13
CA GLY A 51 -4.74 -5.54 11.10
C GLY A 51 -6.15 -5.49 10.50
N LEU A 52 -7.13 -5.32 11.37
CA LEU A 52 -8.54 -5.21 11.00
C LEU A 52 -9.07 -3.81 11.33
N ASP A 53 -10.00 -3.31 10.53
CA ASP A 53 -10.76 -2.12 10.86
C ASP A 53 -11.84 -2.41 11.94
N LEU A 54 -12.61 -1.38 12.31
CA LEU A 54 -13.68 -1.50 13.32
C LEU A 54 -14.83 -2.44 12.89
N ALA A 55 -14.95 -2.73 11.61
CA ALA A 55 -15.92 -3.68 11.06
C ALA A 55 -15.33 -5.09 10.88
N GLY A 56 -14.08 -5.32 11.27
CA GLY A 56 -13.39 -6.59 11.14
C GLY A 56 -12.87 -6.87 9.73
N LEU A 57 -12.79 -5.86 8.86
CA LEU A 57 -12.28 -6.01 7.49
C LEU A 57 -10.75 -5.84 7.45
N PRO A 58 -10.03 -6.59 6.59
CA PRO A 58 -8.58 -6.51 6.52
C PRO A 58 -8.10 -5.15 6.01
N VAL A 59 -7.11 -4.60 6.69
CA VAL A 59 -6.38 -3.39 6.30
C VAL A 59 -4.99 -3.79 5.81
N GLY A 60 -4.62 -3.33 4.61
CA GLY A 60 -3.28 -3.50 4.06
C GLY A 60 -2.43 -2.24 4.24
N VAL A 61 -1.18 -2.41 4.64
CA VAL A 61 -0.17 -1.34 4.62
C VAL A 61 0.91 -1.68 3.60
N GLN A 62 1.46 -0.66 2.96
CA GLN A 62 2.47 -0.77 1.92
C GLN A 62 3.79 -0.22 2.44
N LEU A 63 4.83 -1.03 2.31
CA LEU A 63 6.22 -0.69 2.52
C LEU A 63 6.86 -0.40 1.16
N THR A 64 7.52 0.75 1.00
CA THR A 64 8.26 1.10 -0.22
C THR A 64 9.73 1.32 0.13
N ALA A 65 10.64 0.70 -0.62
CA ALA A 65 12.08 0.81 -0.42
C ALA A 65 12.75 1.54 -1.61
N PRO A 66 14.03 1.95 -1.47
CA PRO A 66 14.83 2.45 -2.58
C PRO A 66 14.97 1.40 -3.70
N PRO A 67 15.37 1.80 -4.92
CA PRO A 67 15.63 0.86 -6.00
C PRO A 67 16.56 -0.30 -5.60
N TRP A 68 16.20 -1.53 -5.98
CA TRP A 68 17.00 -2.76 -5.77
C TRP A 68 17.18 -3.19 -4.32
N ARG A 69 16.27 -2.78 -3.42
CA ARG A 69 16.29 -3.11 -1.99
C ARG A 69 15.07 -3.93 -1.57
N GLU A 70 14.72 -4.93 -2.37
CA GLU A 70 13.65 -5.87 -2.05
C GLU A 70 13.94 -6.67 -0.77
N GLU A 71 15.22 -6.93 -0.45
CA GLU A 71 15.59 -7.64 0.78
C GLU A 71 15.11 -6.90 2.03
N LEU A 72 15.26 -5.57 2.02
CA LEU A 72 14.84 -4.71 3.12
C LEU A 72 13.33 -4.79 3.36
N LEU A 73 12.53 -4.95 2.29
CA LEU A 73 11.09 -5.12 2.41
C LEU A 73 10.72 -6.44 3.06
N PHE A 74 11.40 -7.54 2.71
CA PHE A 74 11.17 -8.85 3.32
C PHE A 74 11.65 -8.93 4.77
N GLU A 75 12.67 -8.17 5.15
CA GLU A 75 13.14 -8.07 6.55
C GLU A 75 12.20 -7.23 7.43
N THR A 76 11.56 -6.22 6.84
CA THR A 76 10.71 -5.26 7.57
C THR A 76 9.25 -5.73 7.69
N GLY A 77 8.77 -6.50 6.71
CA GLY A 77 7.36 -6.88 6.53
C GLY A 77 6.83 -8.00 7.42
#